data_AF-A0A954F052-F1
#
_entry.id   AF-A0A954F052-F1
#
_cell.length_a   1.000
_cell.length_b   1.000
_cell.length_c   1.000
_cell.angle_alpha   90.00
_cell.angle_beta   90.00
_cell.angle_gamma   90.00
#
_symmetry.space_group_name_H-M   'P 1'
#
loop_
_entity.id
_entity.type
_entity.pdbx_description
1 polymer ?
#
loop_
_entity_poly.entity_id
_entity_poly.type
_entity_poly.pdbx_seq_one_letter_code
_entity_poly.pdbx_strand_id
1 'polypeptide(L)'
;MFAINENLIRSRRWKKTGEAHCAGVTGLDLAILVLLGMGAAALSTFVDLNLKMPGHAILKSILPISLGLALVPRKGAGTAMGTIALISALIFKTFGMRGDGLSLGSLTSLFAIGLCLDFAAKTILPRLGPWPAFAIGGLMANTLAFTVRGIAKWVGWEHAGARPLASWLSQAVVTYLLCGLLAGLVAGMIGFRFREPRGDQQT
;
A
#
# COMPACT_ATOMS: atom_id res chain seq x y z
N MET A 1 17.65 1.86 12.40
CA MET A 1 17.78 0.38 12.42
C MET A 1 16.37 -0.22 12.36
N PHE A 2 16.03 -0.96 11.30
CA PHE A 2 14.69 -1.52 11.11
C PHE A 2 14.48 -2.75 12.00
N ALA A 3 13.75 -2.57 13.11
CA ALA A 3 13.43 -3.66 14.02
C ALA A 3 12.49 -4.69 13.36
N ILE A 4 12.69 -5.96 13.69
CA ILE A 4 11.87 -7.07 13.21
C ILE A 4 10.44 -6.96 13.79
N ASN A 5 9.42 -7.27 12.98
CA ASN A 5 8.03 -7.37 13.45
C ASN A 5 7.65 -8.86 13.59
N GLU A 6 7.73 -9.37 14.82
CA GLU A 6 7.45 -10.77 15.16
C GLU A 6 6.04 -11.21 14.77
N ASN A 7 5.06 -10.30 14.85
CA ASN A 7 3.67 -10.60 14.47
C ASN A 7 3.53 -10.86 12.96
N LEU A 8 4.31 -10.16 12.13
CA LEU A 8 4.35 -10.39 10.68
C LEU A 8 5.11 -11.67 10.34
N ILE A 9 6.19 -12.00 11.07
CA ILE A 9 6.92 -13.25 10.89
C ILE A 9 6.02 -14.45 11.16
N ARG A 10 5.35 -14.46 12.33
CA ARG A 10 4.51 -15.59 12.76
C ARG A 10 3.32 -15.83 11.83
N SER A 11 2.81 -14.79 11.18
CA SER A 11 1.64 -14.87 10.29
C SER A 11 1.97 -15.01 8.81
N ARG A 12 3.25 -14.98 8.44
CA ARG A 12 3.69 -15.05 7.03
C ARG A 12 3.37 -16.42 6.44
N ARG A 13 2.82 -16.43 5.22
CA ARG A 13 2.52 -17.68 4.48
C ARG A 13 3.77 -18.37 3.92
N TRP A 14 4.83 -17.60 3.69
CA TRP A 14 6.07 -18.00 3.05
C TRP A 14 7.17 -18.17 4.10
N LYS A 15 7.66 -19.40 4.33
CA LYS A 15 8.87 -19.63 5.15
C LYS A 15 10.09 -19.23 4.31
N LYS A 16 10.97 -18.37 4.85
CA LYS A 16 12.29 -18.13 4.24
C LYS A 16 13.15 -19.36 4.51
N THR A 17 13.55 -20.07 3.45
CA THR A 17 14.56 -21.13 3.53
C THR A 17 15.91 -20.45 3.79
N GLY A 18 16.40 -20.52 5.03
CA GLY A 18 17.69 -19.92 5.42
C GLY A 18 17.60 -19.01 6.64
N GLU A 19 17.08 -19.51 7.76
CA GLU A 19 17.20 -18.85 9.06
C GLU A 19 18.57 -19.12 9.67
N ALA A 20 19.57 -18.43 9.15
CA ALA A 20 20.77 -18.09 9.89
C ALA A 20 21.32 -16.81 9.28
N HIS A 21 21.07 -15.64 9.89
CA HIS A 21 22.09 -14.59 10.03
C HIS A 21 21.57 -13.40 10.86
N CYS A 22 22.47 -12.97 11.75
CA CYS A 22 22.35 -11.97 12.79
C CYS A 22 21.67 -10.66 12.37
N ALA A 23 20.77 -10.16 13.24
CA ALA A 23 20.39 -8.78 13.63
C ALA A 23 20.54 -7.54 12.71
N GLY A 24 21.14 -7.62 11.53
CA GLY A 24 21.35 -6.54 10.57
C GLY A 24 20.29 -6.52 9.47
N VAL A 25 20.22 -5.41 8.73
CA VAL A 25 19.53 -5.37 7.44
C VAL A 25 20.42 -6.12 6.45
N THR A 26 20.03 -7.33 6.05
CA THR A 26 20.74 -8.05 4.99
C THR A 26 20.61 -7.24 3.70
N GLY A 27 21.70 -7.04 2.95
CA GLY A 27 21.64 -6.27 1.68
C GLY A 27 20.57 -6.79 0.72
N LEU A 28 20.27 -8.08 0.78
CA LEU A 28 19.17 -8.73 0.06
C LEU A 28 17.77 -8.23 0.49
N ASP A 29 17.54 -7.96 1.78
CA ASP A 29 16.26 -7.39 2.24
C ASP A 29 16.08 -5.97 1.66
N LEU A 30 17.16 -5.17 1.63
CA LEU A 30 17.12 -3.83 1.04
C LEU A 30 16.85 -3.92 -0.47
N ALA A 31 17.52 -4.82 -1.19
CA ALA A 31 17.31 -5.03 -2.61
C ALA A 31 15.86 -5.41 -2.93
N ILE A 32 15.25 -6.31 -2.16
CA ILE A 32 13.83 -6.68 -2.32
C ILE A 32 12.91 -5.47 -2.10
N LEU A 33 13.13 -4.68 -1.04
CA LEU A 33 12.32 -3.49 -0.77
C LEU A 33 12.44 -2.45 -1.91
N VAL A 34 13.65 -2.23 -2.41
CA VAL A 34 13.90 -1.31 -3.54
C VAL A 34 13.20 -1.80 -4.80
N LEU A 35 13.36 -3.08 -5.16
CA LEU A 35 12.74 -3.67 -6.33
C LEU A 35 11.21 -3.62 -6.26
N LEU A 36 10.62 -3.90 -5.10
CA LEU A 36 9.16 -3.86 -4.94
C LEU A 36 8.61 -2.43 -4.88
N GLY A 37 9.36 -1.48 -4.32
CA GLY A 37 9.03 -0.05 -4.39
C GLY A 37 9.06 0.47 -5.84
N MET A 38 10.11 0.15 -6.60
CA MET A 38 10.18 0.48 -8.03
C MET A 38 9.08 -0.22 -8.83
N GLY A 39 8.79 -1.48 -8.53
CA GLY A 39 7.70 -2.24 -9.14
C GLY A 39 6.33 -1.61 -8.87
N ALA A 40 6.10 -1.09 -7.66
CA ALA A 40 4.88 -0.34 -7.34
C ALA A 40 4.75 0.94 -8.16
N ALA A 41 5.85 1.68 -8.35
CA ALA A 41 5.86 2.85 -9.22
C ALA A 41 5.59 2.47 -10.68
N ALA A 42 6.30 1.46 -11.21
CA ALA A 42 6.14 0.98 -12.58
C ALA A 42 4.73 0.48 -12.88
N LEU A 43 4.14 -0.32 -11.97
CA LEU A 43 2.75 -0.76 -12.10
C LEU A 43 1.77 0.42 -12.06
N SER A 44 2.04 1.43 -11.24
CA SER A 44 1.21 2.63 -11.19
C SER A 44 1.33 3.50 -12.43
N THR A 45 2.45 3.49 -13.13
CA THR A 45 2.69 4.32 -14.32
C THR A 45 2.33 3.65 -15.64
N PHE A 46 2.57 2.34 -15.78
CA PHE A 46 2.44 1.63 -17.06
C PHE A 46 1.17 0.79 -17.19
N VAL A 47 0.57 0.36 -16.08
CA VAL A 47 -0.65 -0.44 -16.15
C VAL A 47 -1.84 0.49 -16.09
N ASP A 48 -2.45 0.79 -17.23
CA ASP A 48 -3.75 1.46 -17.27
C ASP A 48 -4.88 0.44 -17.25
N LEU A 49 -5.36 0.16 -16.04
CA LEU A 49 -6.67 -0.43 -15.89
C LEU A 49 -7.67 0.60 -16.39
N ASN A 50 -8.23 0.39 -17.58
CA ASN A 50 -9.32 1.19 -18.17
C ASN A 50 -10.64 1.11 -17.37
N LEU A 51 -10.54 0.86 -16.06
CA LEU A 51 -11.61 0.93 -15.10
C LEU A 51 -11.96 2.40 -14.92
N LYS A 52 -13.09 2.83 -15.49
CA LYS A 52 -13.69 4.17 -15.32
C LYS A 52 -14.15 4.46 -13.87
N MET A 53 -13.57 3.80 -12.88
CA MET A 53 -13.91 3.92 -11.46
C MET A 53 -12.86 4.75 -10.71
N PRO A 54 -13.27 5.80 -9.98
CA PRO A 54 -12.37 6.55 -9.11
C PRO A 54 -11.79 5.64 -8.00
N GLY A 55 -10.51 5.81 -7.67
CA GLY A 55 -9.89 5.09 -6.54
C GLY A 55 -9.30 3.69 -6.86
N HIS A 56 -9.40 3.19 -8.09
CA HIS A 56 -8.85 1.87 -8.46
C HIS A 56 -7.31 1.84 -8.51
N ALA A 57 -6.64 3.00 -8.60
CA ALA A 57 -5.18 3.08 -8.70
C ALA A 57 -4.47 2.46 -7.48
N ILE A 58 -5.10 2.47 -6.30
CA ILE A 58 -4.56 1.85 -5.09
C ILE A 58 -4.33 0.35 -5.26
N LEU A 59 -5.16 -0.34 -6.06
CA LEU A 59 -5.06 -1.78 -6.28
C LEU A 59 -3.71 -2.16 -6.92
N LYS A 60 -3.15 -1.28 -7.74
CA LYS A 60 -1.88 -1.51 -8.46
C LYS A 60 -0.68 -1.41 -7.53
N SER A 61 -0.70 -0.45 -6.61
CA SER A 61 0.43 -0.16 -5.73
C SER A 61 0.40 -0.93 -4.41
N ILE A 62 -0.78 -1.29 -3.90
CA ILE A 62 -0.90 -2.01 -2.63
C ILE A 62 -0.41 -3.46 -2.70
N LEU A 63 -0.54 -4.12 -3.86
CA LEU A 63 -0.08 -5.49 -4.09
C LEU A 63 1.45 -5.61 -3.94
N PRO A 64 2.27 -4.85 -4.69
CA PRO A 64 3.74 -4.92 -4.54
C PRO A 64 4.21 -4.47 -3.14
N ILE A 65 3.59 -3.45 -2.55
CA ILE A 65 3.95 -2.98 -1.19
C ILE A 65 3.60 -4.05 -0.14
N SER A 66 2.42 -4.67 -0.22
CA SER A 66 2.03 -5.73 0.71
C SER A 66 2.86 -7.00 0.54
N LEU A 67 3.21 -7.36 -0.69
CA LEU A 67 4.13 -8.45 -0.99
C LEU A 67 5.51 -8.18 -0.38
N GLY A 68 5.99 -6.93 -0.44
CA GLY A 68 7.25 -6.53 0.19
C GLY A 68 7.22 -6.63 1.70
N LEU A 69 6.12 -6.24 2.35
CA LEU A 69 5.92 -6.47 3.78
C LEU A 69 5.87 -7.97 4.13
N ALA A 70 5.25 -8.76 3.24
CA ALA A 70 5.18 -10.21 3.35
C ALA A 70 6.50 -10.92 3.02
N LEU A 71 7.47 -10.27 2.36
CA LEU A 71 8.82 -10.82 2.08
C LEU A 71 9.90 -10.26 3.01
N VAL A 72 9.73 -9.06 3.56
CA VAL A 72 10.63 -8.41 4.53
C VAL A 72 9.78 -7.84 5.69
N PRO A 73 9.58 -8.59 6.79
CA PRO A 73 8.59 -8.29 7.82
C PRO A 73 9.20 -7.36 8.88
N ARG A 74 9.62 -6.18 8.44
CA ARG A 74 10.31 -5.19 9.28
C ARG A 74 9.41 -4.00 9.57
N LYS A 75 9.53 -3.44 10.78
CA LYS A 75 8.84 -2.20 11.17
C LYS A 75 9.36 -1.07 10.30
N GLY A 76 8.51 -0.36 9.56
CA GLY A 76 8.96 0.72 8.68
C GLY A 76 9.26 0.29 7.24
N ALA A 77 9.07 -0.99 6.89
CA ALA A 77 9.30 -1.45 5.52
C ALA A 77 8.28 -0.85 4.53
N GLY A 78 7.03 -0.63 4.97
CA GLY A 78 5.99 -0.03 4.13
C GLY A 78 6.35 1.40 3.72
N THR A 79 6.75 2.22 4.69
CA THR A 79 7.22 3.60 4.52
C THR A 79 8.46 3.69 3.63
N ALA A 80 9.44 2.81 3.83
CA ALA A 80 10.62 2.76 2.96
C ALA A 80 10.28 2.42 1.50
N MET A 81 9.40 1.44 1.28
CA MET A 81 8.93 1.13 -0.07
C MET A 81 8.10 2.28 -0.66
N GLY A 82 7.26 2.91 0.16
CA GLY A 82 6.44 4.06 -0.26
C GLY A 82 7.28 5.27 -0.67
N THR A 83 8.37 5.59 0.05
CA THR A 83 9.31 6.65 -0.36
C THR A 83 10.05 6.29 -1.63
N ILE A 84 10.56 5.06 -1.75
CA ILE A 84 11.25 4.61 -2.97
C ILE A 84 10.30 4.66 -4.16
N ALA A 85 9.06 4.22 -3.99
CA ALA A 85 8.05 4.24 -5.04
C ALA A 85 7.67 5.68 -5.43
N LEU A 86 7.54 6.60 -4.47
CA LEU A 86 7.31 8.02 -4.72
C LEU A 86 8.47 8.64 -5.52
N ILE A 87 9.72 8.40 -5.09
CA ILE A 87 10.92 8.91 -5.77
C ILE A 87 10.99 8.35 -7.20
N SER A 88 10.74 7.06 -7.37
CA SER A 88 10.75 6.40 -8.69
C SER A 88 9.67 6.97 -9.60
N ALA A 89 8.46 7.19 -9.08
CA ALA A 89 7.37 7.81 -9.83
C ALA A 89 7.67 9.27 -10.22
N LEU A 90 8.34 10.03 -9.35
CA LEU A 90 8.80 11.39 -9.66
C LEU A 90 9.88 11.38 -10.75
N ILE A 91 10.83 10.45 -10.70
CA ILE A 91 11.85 10.27 -11.74
C ILE A 91 11.17 9.93 -13.08
N PHE A 92 10.24 8.98 -13.12
CA PHE A 92 9.51 8.67 -14.36
C PHE A 92 8.77 9.89 -14.93
N LYS A 93 8.20 10.73 -14.04
CA LYS A 93 7.55 11.98 -14.43
C LYS A 93 8.53 13.01 -15.00
N THR A 94 9.72 13.19 -14.41
CA THR A 94 10.70 14.18 -14.89
C THR A 94 11.38 13.76 -16.18
N PHE A 95 11.59 12.46 -16.40
CA PHE A 95 12.19 11.91 -17.61
C PHE A 95 11.21 11.76 -18.79
N GLY A 96 9.97 12.25 -18.65
CA GLY A 96 9.00 12.26 -19.75
C GLY A 96 8.46 10.88 -20.14
N MET A 97 8.59 9.87 -19.28
CA MET A 97 7.88 8.59 -19.40
C MET A 97 6.40 8.84 -19.06
N ARG A 98 5.70 9.48 -20.00
CA ARG A 98 4.34 9.98 -19.86
C ARG A 98 3.35 8.83 -20.02
N GLY A 99 3.04 8.17 -18.90
CA GLY A 99 1.73 7.56 -18.74
C GLY A 99 0.76 8.65 -18.30
N ASP A 100 -0.36 8.83 -19.00
CA ASP A 100 -1.41 9.83 -18.67
C ASP A 100 -2.02 9.63 -17.27
N GLY A 101 -1.67 8.55 -16.56
CA GLY A 101 -2.17 8.18 -15.23
C GLY A 101 -1.51 8.83 -14.01
N LEU A 102 -0.43 9.62 -14.17
CA LEU A 102 0.36 10.17 -13.05
C LEU A 102 -0.26 11.45 -12.43
N SER A 103 -1.43 11.32 -11.80
CA SER A 103 -2.07 12.42 -11.08
C SER A 103 -1.37 12.72 -9.76
N LEU A 104 -1.51 13.96 -9.27
CA LEU A 104 -0.98 14.40 -7.97
C LEU A 104 -1.53 13.54 -6.81
N GLY A 105 -2.76 13.05 -6.94
CA GLY A 105 -3.38 12.10 -6.01
C GLY A 105 -2.77 10.69 -6.05
N SER A 106 -2.21 10.26 -7.19
CA SER A 106 -1.52 8.96 -7.27
C SER A 106 -0.22 8.97 -6.47
N LEU A 107 0.57 10.04 -6.59
CA LEU A 107 1.85 10.20 -5.89
C LEU A 107 1.66 10.23 -4.37
N THR A 108 0.71 11.03 -3.89
CA THR A 108 0.41 11.09 -2.46
C THR A 108 -0.13 9.77 -1.94
N SER A 109 -0.96 9.08 -2.73
CA SER A 109 -1.45 7.75 -2.37
C SER A 109 -0.33 6.71 -2.27
N LEU A 110 0.65 6.74 -3.18
CA LEU A 110 1.80 5.82 -3.19
C LEU A 110 2.62 5.90 -1.89
N PHE A 111 2.87 7.11 -1.42
CA PHE A 111 3.55 7.33 -0.15
C PHE A 111 2.66 7.00 1.06
N ALA A 112 1.39 7.43 1.01
CA ALA A 112 0.42 7.21 2.08
C ALA A 112 0.16 5.73 2.37
N ILE A 113 0.11 4.88 1.34
CA ILE A 113 -0.07 3.43 1.49
C ILE A 113 1.01 2.84 2.41
N GLY A 114 2.28 3.23 2.20
CA GLY A 114 3.38 2.78 3.03
C GLY A 114 3.22 3.16 4.50
N LEU A 115 2.87 4.43 4.76
CA LEU A 115 2.61 4.95 6.11
C LEU A 115 1.42 4.26 6.79
N CYS A 116 0.29 4.17 6.10
CA CYS A 116 -0.93 3.59 6.64
C CYS A 116 -0.77 2.09 6.92
N LEU A 117 -0.07 1.36 6.06
CA LEU A 117 0.21 -0.07 6.28
C LEU A 117 1.18 -0.28 7.44
N ASP A 118 2.24 0.51 7.58
CA ASP A 118 3.13 0.43 8.74
C ASP A 118 2.40 0.79 10.04
N PHE A 119 1.52 1.80 10.01
CA PHE A 119 0.68 2.16 11.13
C PHE A 119 -0.28 1.03 11.52
N ALA A 120 -1.02 0.47 10.56
CA ALA A 120 -1.95 -0.62 10.79
C ALA A 120 -1.22 -1.91 11.25
N ALA A 121 -0.03 -2.18 10.71
CA ALA A 121 0.81 -3.29 11.15
C ALA A 121 1.35 -3.10 12.58
N LYS A 122 1.44 -1.87 13.08
CA LYS A 122 1.84 -1.57 14.46
C LYS A 122 0.65 -1.63 15.43
N THR A 123 -0.51 -1.12 15.03
CA THR A 123 -1.65 -0.90 15.94
C THR A 123 -2.69 -2.02 15.88
N ILE A 124 -3.00 -2.52 14.69
CA ILE A 124 -4.12 -3.44 14.46
C ILE A 124 -3.66 -4.89 14.41
N LEU A 125 -2.53 -5.15 13.75
CA LEU A 125 -2.00 -6.49 13.56
C LEU A 125 -1.84 -7.30 14.87
N PRO A 126 -1.35 -6.74 16.00
CA PRO A 126 -1.25 -7.50 17.25
C PRO A 126 -2.62 -7.96 17.80
N ARG A 127 -3.66 -7.13 17.59
CA ARG A 127 -5.01 -7.28 18.16
C ARG A 127 -5.93 -8.14 17.28
N LEU A 128 -6.04 -7.78 16.00
CA LEU A 128 -7.03 -8.36 15.08
C LEU A 128 -6.41 -9.32 14.05
N GLY A 129 -5.08 -9.40 13.98
CA GLY A 129 -4.39 -10.23 12.99
C GLY A 129 -4.17 -9.54 11.64
N PRO A 130 -3.56 -10.26 10.67
CA PRO A 130 -3.03 -9.66 9.45
C PRO A 130 -4.12 -9.14 8.50
N TRP A 131 -5.19 -9.89 8.30
CA TRP A 131 -6.21 -9.53 7.30
C TRP A 131 -6.91 -8.21 7.63
N PRO A 132 -7.48 -8.01 8.84
CA PRO A 132 -8.10 -6.74 9.18
C PRO A 132 -7.08 -5.59 9.29
N ALA A 133 -5.82 -5.87 9.67
CA ALA A 133 -4.78 -4.85 9.67
C ALA A 133 -4.51 -4.31 8.26
N PHE A 134 -4.33 -5.19 7.28
CA PHE A 134 -4.12 -4.77 5.90
C PHE A 134 -5.38 -4.17 5.27
N ALA A 135 -6.57 -4.69 5.57
CA ALA A 135 -7.84 -4.12 5.12
C ALA A 135 -8.03 -2.68 5.63
N ILE A 136 -7.80 -2.43 6.92
CA ILE A 136 -7.89 -1.09 7.51
C ILE A 136 -6.77 -0.19 6.99
N GLY A 137 -5.54 -0.71 6.83
CA GLY A 137 -4.43 0.05 6.25
C GLY A 137 -4.71 0.50 4.81
N GLY A 138 -5.27 -0.38 3.98
CA GLY A 138 -5.72 -0.06 2.62
C GLY A 138 -6.89 0.94 2.60
N LEU A 139 -7.84 0.79 3.51
CA LEU A 139 -8.94 1.74 3.70
C LEU A 139 -8.41 3.14 4.06
N MET A 140 -7.54 3.24 5.07
CA MET A 140 -6.94 4.51 5.51
C MET A 140 -6.17 5.18 4.38
N ALA A 141 -5.36 4.41 3.64
CA ALA A 141 -4.60 4.92 2.52
C ALA A 141 -5.49 5.47 1.40
N ASN A 142 -6.59 4.77 1.08
CA ASN A 142 -7.49 5.23 0.02
C ASN A 142 -8.33 6.42 0.48
N THR A 143 -8.77 6.47 1.73
CA THR A 143 -9.45 7.65 2.28
C THR A 143 -8.54 8.87 2.25
N LEU A 144 -7.24 8.71 2.56
CA LEU A 144 -6.29 9.80 2.46
C LEU A 144 -6.10 10.27 1.01
N ALA A 145 -6.02 9.33 0.07
CA ALA A 145 -5.95 9.64 -1.36
C ALA A 145 -7.22 10.38 -1.86
N PHE A 146 -8.39 9.98 -1.38
CA PHE A 146 -9.65 10.66 -1.64
C PHE A 146 -9.63 12.10 -1.11
N THR A 147 -9.22 12.30 0.15
CA THR A 147 -9.12 13.63 0.76
C THR A 147 -8.17 14.53 0.00
N VAL A 148 -6.98 14.06 -0.35
CA VAL A 148 -6.00 14.84 -1.11
C VAL A 148 -6.55 15.22 -2.49
N ARG A 149 -7.20 14.27 -3.18
CA ARG A 149 -7.79 14.55 -4.50
C ARG A 149 -8.99 15.49 -4.40
N GLY A 150 -9.81 15.36 -3.37
CA GLY A 150 -10.92 16.26 -3.06
C GLY A 150 -10.44 17.69 -2.84
N ILE A 151 -9.37 17.87 -2.04
CA ILE A 151 -8.74 19.18 -1.80
C ILE A 151 -8.16 19.74 -3.11
N ALA A 152 -7.40 18.95 -3.87
CA ALA A 152 -6.82 19.41 -5.14
C ALA A 152 -7.89 19.85 -6.14
N LYS A 153 -9.03 19.14 -6.18
CA LYS A 153 -10.17 19.47 -7.04
C LYS A 153 -10.94 20.70 -6.53
N TRP A 154 -11.01 20.89 -5.21
CA TRP A 154 -11.63 22.08 -4.60
C TRP A 154 -10.80 23.35 -4.82
N VAL A 155 -9.47 23.24 -4.77
CA VAL A 155 -8.52 24.34 -5.04
C VAL A 155 -8.40 24.65 -6.55
N GLY A 156 -9.02 23.85 -7.42
CA GLY A 156 -8.98 24.06 -8.87
C GLY A 156 -7.67 23.62 -9.53
N TRP A 157 -6.84 22.83 -8.86
CA TRP A 157 -5.59 22.30 -9.44
C TRP A 157 -5.82 21.16 -10.45
N GLU A 158 -7.00 20.54 -10.47
CA GLU A 158 -7.42 19.64 -11.57
C GLU A 158 -8.18 20.43 -12.64
N HIS A 159 -7.53 20.75 -13.78
CA HIS A 159 -8.12 21.60 -14.85
C HIS A 159 -8.89 20.82 -15.93
N ALA A 160 -9.96 21.47 -16.42
CA ALA A 160 -10.68 21.33 -17.71
C ALA A 160 -11.09 19.92 -18.16
N GLY A 161 -12.27 19.46 -17.73
CA GLY A 161 -12.93 18.24 -18.25
C GLY A 161 -13.34 17.23 -17.16
N ALA A 162 -13.00 17.48 -15.91
CA ALA A 162 -13.36 16.60 -14.79
C ALA A 162 -14.86 16.68 -14.48
N ARG A 163 -15.48 15.51 -14.23
CA ARG A 163 -16.89 15.39 -13.81
C ARG A 163 -17.22 16.37 -12.67
N PRO A 164 -18.43 16.98 -12.64
CA PRO A 164 -18.85 17.91 -11.59
C PRO A 164 -18.56 17.36 -10.20
N LEU A 165 -18.05 18.20 -9.29
CA LEU A 165 -17.67 17.81 -7.92
C LEU A 165 -18.78 17.02 -7.22
N ALA A 166 -20.04 17.46 -7.32
CA ALA A 166 -21.18 16.79 -6.71
C ALA A 166 -21.38 15.35 -7.21
N SER A 167 -21.31 15.14 -8.53
CA SER A 167 -21.43 13.80 -9.14
C SER A 167 -20.21 12.90 -8.89
N TRP A 168 -19.03 13.50 -8.76
CA TRP A 168 -17.80 12.77 -8.48
C TRP A 168 -17.73 12.36 -7.01
N LEU A 169 -18.15 13.21 -6.08
CA LEU A 169 -18.01 13.00 -4.63
C LEU A 169 -18.82 11.78 -4.18
N SER A 170 -20.08 11.66 -4.59
CA SER A 170 -20.95 10.54 -4.21
C SER A 170 -20.39 9.20 -4.70
N GLN A 171 -19.92 9.15 -5.96
CA GLN A 171 -19.30 7.95 -6.52
C GLN A 171 -17.93 7.67 -5.89
N ALA A 172 -17.13 8.70 -5.63
CA ALA A 172 -15.78 8.58 -5.10
C ALA A 172 -15.78 8.07 -3.66
N VAL A 173 -16.68 8.52 -2.78
CA VAL A 173 -16.75 8.03 -1.39
C VAL A 173 -16.92 6.50 -1.38
N VAL A 174 -17.89 5.97 -2.14
CA VAL A 174 -18.17 4.53 -2.14
C VAL A 174 -17.03 3.75 -2.78
N THR A 175 -16.55 4.19 -3.95
CA THR A 175 -15.51 3.46 -4.70
C THR A 175 -14.16 3.49 -4.01
N TYR A 176 -13.77 4.59 -3.37
CA TYR A 176 -12.52 4.66 -2.61
C TYR A 176 -12.59 3.78 -1.35
N LEU A 177 -13.69 3.79 -0.60
CA LEU A 177 -13.84 2.92 0.56
C LEU A 177 -13.78 1.43 0.17
N LEU A 178 -14.57 1.02 -0.83
CA LEU A 178 -14.62 -0.36 -1.30
C LEU A 178 -13.27 -0.80 -1.90
N CYS A 179 -12.67 0.00 -2.78
CA CYS A 179 -11.39 -0.35 -3.38
C CYS A 179 -10.28 -0.43 -2.32
N GLY A 180 -10.24 0.49 -1.35
CA GLY A 180 -9.22 0.47 -0.30
C GLY A 180 -9.33 -0.75 0.61
N LEU A 181 -10.56 -1.08 1.01
CA LEU A 181 -10.85 -2.25 1.83
C LEU A 181 -10.50 -3.55 1.09
N LEU A 182 -10.99 -3.72 -0.14
CA LEU A 182 -10.76 -4.93 -0.95
C LEU A 182 -9.28 -5.10 -1.28
N ALA A 183 -8.62 -4.01 -1.68
CA ALA A 183 -7.19 -3.97 -1.92
C ALA A 183 -6.40 -4.48 -0.72
N GLY A 184 -6.69 -3.93 0.47
CA GLY A 184 -6.03 -4.31 1.71
C GLY A 184 -6.33 -5.76 2.11
N LEU A 185 -7.57 -6.22 1.92
CA LEU A 185 -7.96 -7.58 2.20
C LEU A 185 -7.22 -8.58 1.29
N VAL A 186 -7.22 -8.35 -0.02
CA VAL A 186 -6.53 -9.19 -1.00
C VAL A 186 -5.03 -9.23 -0.73
N ALA A 187 -4.41 -8.08 -0.44
CA ALA A 187 -3.03 -7.99 0.01
C ALA A 187 -2.76 -8.86 1.25
N GLY A 188 -3.62 -8.76 2.27
CA GLY A 188 -3.53 -9.56 3.48
C GLY A 188 -3.65 -11.06 3.22
N MET A 189 -4.58 -11.48 2.35
CA MET A 189 -4.82 -12.89 2.01
C MET A 189 -3.67 -13.51 1.20
N ILE A 190 -3.07 -12.75 0.30
CA ILE A 190 -1.95 -13.23 -0.53
C ILE A 190 -0.69 -13.40 0.33
N GLY A 191 -0.39 -12.41 1.17
CA GLY A 191 0.84 -12.37 1.96
C GLY A 191 0.83 -13.23 3.24
N PHE A 192 -0.34 -13.41 3.87
CA PHE A 192 -0.42 -13.90 5.24
C PHE A 192 -1.42 -15.04 5.42
N ARG A 193 -1.06 -16.01 6.25
CA ARG A 193 -1.93 -17.12 6.64
C ARG A 193 -3.01 -16.64 7.62
N PHE A 194 -4.11 -17.39 7.65
CA PHE A 194 -5.11 -17.25 8.69
C PHE A 194 -4.44 -17.46 10.05
N ARG A 195 -4.65 -16.51 10.97
CA ARG A 195 -4.31 -16.71 12.36
C ARG A 195 -5.49 -17.46 12.96
N GLU A 196 -5.28 -18.71 13.35
CA GLU A 196 -6.27 -19.43 14.15
C GLU A 196 -6.56 -18.58 15.41
N PRO A 197 -7.84 -18.42 15.78
CA PRO A 197 -8.19 -17.80 17.04
C PRO A 197 -7.35 -18.48 18.13
N ARG A 198 -6.75 -17.69 19.04
CA ARG A 198 -6.24 -18.26 20.28
C ARG A 198 -7.43 -18.97 20.90
N GLY A 199 -7.50 -20.29 20.76
CA GLY A 199 -8.30 -21.09 21.67
C GLY A 199 -7.79 -20.72 23.06
N ASP A 200 -8.70 -20.28 23.92
CA ASP A 200 -8.40 -20.00 25.31
C ASP A 200 -7.67 -21.20 25.90
N GLN A 201 -6.35 -21.12 25.96
CA GLN A 201 -5.56 -21.83 26.96
C GLN A 201 -5.73 -21.05 28.27
N GLN A 202 -6.92 -21.13 28.83
CA GLN A 202 -7.13 -21.05 30.27
C GLN A 202 -7.30 -22.50 30.74
N THR A 203 -6.18 -23.09 31.15
CA THR A 203 -6.15 -24.18 32.13
C THR A 203 -5.43 -23.65 33.35
#